data_AF-X1D0J6-F1
#
_entry.id   AF-X1D0J6-F1
#
_cell.length_a   1.000
_cell.length_b   1.000
_cell.length_c   1.000
_cell.angle_alpha   90.00
_cell.angle_beta   90.00
_cell.angle_gamma   90.00
#
_symmetry.space_group_name_H-M   'P 1'
#
loop_
_entity.id
_entity.type
_entity.pdbx_description
1 polymer ?
#
loop_
_entity_poly.entity_id
_entity_poly.type
_entity_poly.pdbx_seq_one_letter_code
_entity_poly.pdbx_strand_id
1 'polypeptide(L)'
;LQEGLILNTKKIPEGYEKYYFLNTAEPIKKKIYHQWRISSIYVKMRKITQPIIALVHGAAAGGGFGFAMAADFRIVAPDVKFINASINIGLTGADVGGSYFLPRLIGLSRASEIMYTGRSVGAEESVKIGLALRSVEAIDL
;
A
#
# COMPACT_ATOMS: atom_id res chain seq x y z
N LEU A 1 -16.20 6.26 -4.67
CA LEU A 1 -16.10 5.54 -5.97
C LEU A 1 -16.56 6.37 -7.19
N GLN A 2 -17.18 7.55 -7.03
CA GLN A 2 -17.56 8.43 -8.17
C GLN A 2 -16.38 9.08 -8.92
N GLU A 3 -15.17 9.12 -8.34
CA GLU A 3 -14.00 9.78 -8.94
C GLU A 3 -13.11 8.89 -9.82
N GLY A 4 -13.38 7.57 -9.90
CA GLY A 4 -12.68 6.67 -10.82
C GLY A 4 -12.86 7.07 -12.29
N LEU A 5 -13.84 7.93 -12.57
CA LEU A 5 -14.15 8.48 -13.88
C LEU A 5 -13.18 9.58 -14.35
N ILE A 6 -12.38 10.19 -13.46
CA ILE A 6 -11.51 11.35 -13.78
C ILE A 6 -10.55 11.02 -14.95
N LEU A 7 -10.02 9.79 -15.00
CA LEU A 7 -9.13 9.30 -16.08
C LEU A 7 -9.71 9.49 -17.48
N ASN A 8 -11.00 9.22 -17.60
CA ASN A 8 -11.72 9.19 -18.87
C ASN A 8 -12.45 10.51 -19.16
N THR A 9 -12.35 11.49 -18.26
CA THR A 9 -12.91 12.82 -18.51
C THR A 9 -11.94 13.69 -19.30
N LYS A 10 -12.49 14.66 -20.03
CA LYS A 10 -11.71 15.76 -20.62
C LYS A 10 -11.25 16.79 -19.58
N LYS A 11 -11.67 16.66 -18.31
CA LYS A 11 -11.30 17.59 -17.24
C LYS A 11 -9.87 17.32 -16.82
N ILE A 12 -9.05 18.38 -16.83
CA ILE A 12 -7.68 18.31 -16.30
C ILE A 12 -7.79 18.08 -14.79
N PRO A 13 -7.13 17.05 -14.22
CA PRO A 13 -7.21 16.78 -12.80
C PRO A 13 -6.57 17.88 -11.94
N GLU A 14 -7.03 18.06 -10.71
CA GLU A 14 -6.43 19.01 -9.77
C GLU A 14 -5.02 18.53 -9.34
N GLY A 15 -4.00 19.39 -9.34
CA GLY A 15 -2.62 18.98 -9.05
C GLY A 15 -1.82 18.56 -10.29
N TYR A 16 -2.41 18.64 -11.48
CA TYR A 16 -1.80 18.26 -12.75
C TYR A 16 -0.64 19.19 -13.16
N GLU A 17 -0.69 20.44 -12.71
CA GLU A 17 0.40 21.41 -12.88
C GLU A 17 1.71 20.85 -12.33
N LYS A 18 1.71 20.00 -11.29
CA LYS A 18 2.93 19.38 -10.77
C LYS A 18 3.71 18.55 -11.78
N TYR A 19 3.12 18.18 -12.91
CA TYR A 19 3.76 17.39 -13.96
C TYR A 19 4.12 18.20 -15.21
N TYR A 20 3.98 19.53 -15.19
CA TYR A 20 4.24 20.38 -16.36
C TYR A 20 5.68 20.25 -16.88
N PHE A 21 6.63 19.99 -15.97
CA PHE A 21 8.06 19.84 -16.28
C PHE A 21 8.39 18.54 -17.03
N LEU A 22 7.49 17.55 -17.03
CA LEU A 22 7.70 16.31 -17.77
C LEU A 22 7.47 16.55 -19.26
N ASN A 23 8.53 16.46 -20.06
CA ASN A 23 8.43 16.52 -21.52
C ASN A 23 7.97 15.15 -22.09
N THR A 24 6.69 14.82 -21.88
CA THR A 24 6.08 13.56 -22.34
C THR A 24 4.65 13.79 -22.82
N ALA A 25 4.10 12.82 -23.54
CA ALA A 25 2.75 12.91 -24.10
C ALA A 25 1.68 13.03 -23.00
N GLU A 26 0.62 13.78 -23.29
CA GLU A 26 -0.48 14.06 -22.36
C GLU A 26 -1.12 12.80 -21.74
N PRO A 27 -1.31 11.68 -22.47
CA PRO A 27 -1.83 10.45 -21.86
C PRO A 27 -0.90 9.86 -20.79
N ILE A 28 0.41 10.06 -20.90
CA ILE A 28 1.39 9.57 -19.94
C ILE A 28 1.33 10.42 -18.67
N LYS A 29 1.28 11.75 -18.81
CA LYS A 29 1.11 12.68 -17.68
C LYS A 29 -0.15 12.37 -16.87
N LYS A 30 -1.27 12.04 -17.53
CA LYS A 30 -2.49 11.56 -16.85
C LYS A 30 -2.21 10.31 -16.01
N LYS A 31 -1.57 9.27 -16.58
CA LYS A 31 -1.23 8.05 -15.81
C LYS A 31 -0.36 8.34 -14.59
N ILE A 32 0.63 9.24 -14.72
CA ILE A 32 1.49 9.66 -13.61
C ILE A 32 0.69 10.38 -12.53
N TYR A 33 -0.20 11.30 -12.90
CA TYR A 33 -1.11 11.94 -11.95
C TYR A 33 -1.93 10.90 -11.16
N HIS A 34 -2.42 9.85 -11.81
CA HIS A 34 -3.18 8.80 -11.13
C HIS A 34 -2.33 8.00 -10.16
N GLN A 35 -1.11 7.63 -10.54
CA GLN A 35 -0.17 6.98 -9.61
C GLN A 35 0.13 7.86 -8.41
N TRP A 36 0.37 9.16 -8.62
CA TRP A 36 0.59 10.10 -7.53
C TRP A 36 -0.64 10.27 -6.64
N ARG A 37 -1.84 10.36 -7.22
CA ARG A 37 -3.07 10.47 -6.43
C ARG A 37 -3.25 9.25 -5.54
N ILE A 38 -3.03 8.05 -6.06
CA ILE A 38 -3.09 6.81 -5.28
C ILE A 38 -2.02 6.84 -4.16
N SER A 39 -0.77 7.14 -4.49
CA SER A 39 0.31 7.16 -3.49
C SER A 39 0.14 8.27 -2.45
N SER A 40 -0.54 9.37 -2.79
CA SER A 40 -0.81 10.48 -1.88
C SER A 40 -1.71 10.09 -0.71
N ILE A 41 -2.52 9.03 -0.85
CA ILE A 41 -3.39 8.56 0.23
C ILE A 41 -2.55 8.09 1.41
N TYR A 42 -1.48 7.31 1.18
CA TYR A 42 -0.59 6.85 2.23
C TYR A 42 0.12 8.02 2.94
N VAL A 43 0.53 9.04 2.19
CA VAL A 43 1.13 10.26 2.77
C VAL A 43 0.12 10.99 3.64
N LYS A 44 -1.13 11.12 3.19
CA LYS A 44 -2.20 11.74 4.00
C LYS A 44 -2.48 10.94 5.26
N MET A 45 -2.58 9.61 5.17
CA MET A 45 -2.71 8.74 6.35
C MET A 45 -1.60 8.97 7.36
N ARG A 46 -0.34 9.10 6.93
CA ARG A 46 0.80 9.37 7.83
C ARG A 46 0.88 10.81 8.36
N LYS A 47 0.05 11.73 7.85
CA LYS A 47 0.08 13.16 8.23
C LYS A 47 -1.09 13.59 9.12
N ILE A 48 -2.18 12.82 9.16
CA ILE A 48 -3.29 13.15 10.06
C ILE A 48 -2.89 12.93 11.52
N THR A 49 -3.55 13.64 12.43
CA THR A 49 -3.28 13.55 13.88
C THR A 49 -4.02 12.39 14.54
N GLN A 50 -5.09 11.89 13.91
CA GLN A 50 -5.88 10.78 14.40
C GLN A 50 -5.12 9.46 14.21
N PRO A 51 -5.14 8.55 15.20
CA PRO A 51 -4.55 7.23 15.04
C PRO A 51 -5.33 6.42 14.01
N ILE A 52 -4.59 5.67 13.19
CA ILE A 52 -5.16 4.73 12.21
C ILE A 52 -4.82 3.31 12.64
N ILE A 53 -5.86 2.54 12.94
CA ILE A 53 -5.76 1.12 13.29
C ILE A 53 -6.31 0.31 12.13
N ALA A 54 -5.48 -0.59 11.58
CA ALA A 54 -5.91 -1.50 10.53
C ALA A 54 -6.38 -2.83 11.12
N LEU A 55 -7.64 -3.18 10.86
CA LEU A 55 -8.24 -4.47 11.15
C LEU A 55 -8.20 -5.28 9.86
N VAL A 56 -7.36 -6.32 9.81
CA VAL A 56 -7.04 -7.00 8.55
C VAL A 56 -7.44 -8.47 8.62
N HIS A 57 -8.33 -8.86 7.71
CA HIS A 57 -8.77 -10.24 7.52
C HIS A 57 -8.61 -10.65 6.06
N GLY A 58 -8.40 -11.95 5.81
CA GLY A 58 -8.14 -12.47 4.47
C GLY A 58 -6.93 -11.85 3.77
N ALA A 59 -7.01 -11.66 2.45
CA ALA A 59 -5.87 -11.21 1.65
C ALA A 59 -5.72 -9.68 1.63
N ALA A 60 -4.62 -9.18 2.20
CA ALA A 60 -4.15 -7.82 2.01
C ALA A 60 -3.03 -7.81 0.97
N ALA A 61 -3.40 -7.59 -0.30
CA ALA A 61 -2.50 -7.67 -1.45
C ALA A 61 -2.29 -6.30 -2.13
N GLY A 62 -1.06 -6.04 -2.59
CA GLY A 62 -0.73 -4.83 -3.37
C GLY A 62 -1.14 -3.55 -2.65
N GLY A 63 -2.01 -2.74 -3.26
CA GLY A 63 -2.52 -1.50 -2.65
C GLY A 63 -3.15 -1.67 -1.27
N GLY A 64 -3.82 -2.80 -1.01
CA GLY A 64 -4.36 -3.14 0.31
C GLY A 64 -3.26 -3.43 1.33
N PHE A 65 -2.16 -4.06 0.91
CA PHE A 65 -0.98 -4.23 1.75
C PHE A 65 -0.33 -2.89 2.09
N GLY A 66 -0.17 -2.01 1.10
CA GLY A 66 0.31 -0.63 1.31
C GLY A 66 -0.56 0.13 2.31
N PHE A 67 -1.88 -0.03 2.24
CA PHE A 67 -2.83 0.61 3.15
C PHE A 67 -2.66 0.11 4.59
N ALA A 68 -2.56 -1.21 4.77
CA ALA A 68 -2.32 -1.82 6.07
C ALA A 68 -0.98 -1.36 6.66
N MET A 69 0.08 -1.29 5.86
CA MET A 69 1.41 -0.82 6.29
C MET A 69 1.43 0.66 6.68
N ALA A 70 0.61 1.50 6.04
CA ALA A 70 0.54 2.93 6.35
C ALA A 70 -0.20 3.23 7.66
N ALA A 71 -1.03 2.31 8.16
CA ALA A 71 -1.65 2.41 9.49
C ALA A 71 -0.58 2.43 10.60
N ASP A 72 -0.92 2.98 11.77
CA ASP A 72 -0.01 3.03 12.91
C ASP A 72 0.27 1.63 13.44
N PHE A 73 -0.76 0.81 13.58
CA PHE A 73 -0.62 -0.62 13.84
C PHE A 73 -1.74 -1.44 13.21
N ARG A 74 -1.52 -2.75 13.18
CA ARG A 74 -2.40 -3.74 12.57
C ARG A 74 -2.81 -4.80 13.59
N ILE A 75 -4.09 -5.11 13.67
CA ILE A 75 -4.64 -6.31 14.32
C ILE A 75 -5.15 -7.21 13.20
N VAL A 76 -4.88 -8.50 13.30
CA VAL A 76 -5.11 -9.43 12.18
C VAL A 76 -5.95 -10.64 12.58
N ALA A 77 -6.73 -11.16 11.63
CA ALA A 77 -7.37 -12.46 11.77
C ALA A 77 -6.35 -13.59 11.55
N PRO A 78 -6.64 -14.82 12.00
CA PRO A 78 -5.77 -15.97 11.78
C PRO A 78 -5.62 -16.30 10.28
N ASP A 79 -6.61 -15.93 9.46
CA ASP A 79 -6.64 -16.17 8.01
C ASP A 79 -5.91 -15.11 7.17
N VAL A 80 -5.31 -14.10 7.80
CA VAL A 80 -4.67 -12.99 7.08
C VAL A 80 -3.55 -13.47 6.18
N LYS A 81 -3.45 -12.86 4.98
CA LYS A 81 -2.34 -13.05 4.04
C LYS A 81 -1.89 -11.68 3.54
N PHE A 82 -0.73 -11.21 4.00
CA PHE A 82 -0.08 -10.03 3.43
C PHE A 82 0.73 -10.43 2.20
N ILE A 83 0.46 -9.80 1.05
CA ILE A 83 1.07 -10.19 -0.22
C ILE A 83 1.57 -8.95 -0.96
N ASN A 84 2.87 -8.92 -1.25
CA ASN A 84 3.41 -7.94 -2.18
C ASN A 84 3.13 -8.35 -3.64
N ALA A 85 1.86 -8.24 -4.06
CA ALA A 85 1.40 -8.80 -5.32
C ALA A 85 2.03 -8.16 -6.57
N SER A 86 2.57 -6.95 -6.46
CA SER A 86 3.13 -6.21 -7.61
C SER A 86 4.33 -6.94 -8.24
N ILE A 87 5.19 -7.59 -7.44
CA ILE A 87 6.34 -8.34 -7.99
C ILE A 87 5.90 -9.55 -8.82
N ASN A 88 4.77 -10.17 -8.46
CA ASN A 88 4.24 -11.35 -9.13
C ASN A 88 3.68 -11.06 -10.53
N ILE A 89 3.49 -9.77 -10.88
CA ILE A 89 3.00 -9.33 -12.20
C ILE A 89 4.07 -8.54 -12.98
N GLY A 90 5.35 -8.66 -12.60
CA GLY A 90 6.46 -7.99 -13.28
C GLY A 90 6.61 -6.51 -12.95
N LEU A 91 5.95 -6.02 -11.90
CA LEU A 91 6.16 -4.67 -11.37
C LEU A 91 7.17 -4.70 -10.21
N THR A 92 7.56 -3.52 -9.72
CA THR A 92 8.44 -3.43 -8.56
C THR A 92 7.72 -3.82 -7.27
N GLY A 93 8.40 -4.55 -6.39
CA GLY A 93 7.95 -4.80 -5.01
C GLY A 93 7.98 -3.55 -4.12
N ALA A 94 8.49 -2.42 -4.62
CA ALA A 94 8.51 -1.15 -3.91
C ALA A 94 7.22 -0.32 -4.09
N ASP A 95 6.22 -0.84 -4.79
CA ASP A 95 4.96 -0.15 -5.06
C ASP A 95 4.22 0.22 -3.77
N VAL A 96 3.33 1.21 -3.84
CA VAL A 96 2.44 1.65 -2.75
C VAL A 96 3.14 1.90 -1.41
N GLY A 97 4.38 2.37 -1.46
CA GLY A 97 5.19 2.70 -0.27
C GLY A 97 5.93 1.51 0.35
N GLY A 98 5.95 0.34 -0.31
CA GLY A 98 6.61 -0.87 0.19
C GLY A 98 8.08 -0.68 0.57
N SER A 99 8.84 0.06 -0.25
CA SER A 99 10.26 0.39 0.03
C SER A 99 10.46 1.32 1.21
N TYR A 100 9.42 2.07 1.61
CA TYR A 100 9.48 2.95 2.78
C TYR A 100 8.99 2.24 4.03
N PHE A 101 7.78 1.68 4.00
CA PHE A 101 7.12 1.15 5.19
C PHE A 101 7.69 -0.20 5.63
N LEU A 102 7.75 -1.18 4.73
CA LEU A 102 8.11 -2.55 5.11
C LEU A 102 9.46 -2.66 5.83
N PRO A 103 10.58 -2.09 5.33
CA PRO A 103 11.86 -2.18 6.05
C PRO A 103 11.85 -1.45 7.40
N ARG A 104 11.00 -0.44 7.60
CA ARG A 104 10.84 0.26 8.90
C ARG A 104 9.99 -0.53 9.89
N LEU A 105 9.11 -1.39 9.40
CA LEU A 105 8.28 -2.25 10.25
C LEU A 105 9.03 -3.52 10.69
N ILE A 106 9.73 -4.19 9.77
CA ILE A 106 10.24 -5.56 10.01
C ILE A 106 11.75 -5.72 9.80
N GLY A 107 12.46 -4.62 9.50
CA GLY A 107 13.87 -4.62 9.16
C GLY A 107 14.15 -4.93 7.67
N LEU A 108 15.29 -4.45 7.17
CA LEU A 108 15.62 -4.48 5.74
C LEU A 108 15.74 -5.90 5.16
N SER A 109 16.36 -6.83 5.89
CA SER A 109 16.61 -8.18 5.39
C SER A 109 15.30 -8.94 5.10
N ARG A 110 14.37 -8.97 6.07
CA ARG A 110 13.05 -9.59 5.90
C ARG A 110 12.21 -8.88 4.86
N ALA A 111 12.24 -7.55 4.86
CA ALA A 111 11.53 -6.75 3.86
C ALA A 111 12.00 -7.07 2.44
N SER A 112 13.32 -7.20 2.25
CA SER A 112 13.90 -7.52 0.94
C SER A 112 13.44 -8.90 0.47
N GLU A 113 13.48 -9.91 1.34
CA GLU A 113 12.98 -11.24 1.03
C GLU A 113 11.51 -11.20 0.59
N ILE A 114 10.61 -10.62 1.40
CA ILE A 114 9.19 -10.52 1.06
C ILE A 114 8.96 -9.73 -0.24
N MET A 115 9.73 -8.67 -0.48
CA MET A 115 9.61 -7.85 -1.71
C MET A 115 10.13 -8.57 -2.96
N TYR A 116 11.14 -9.42 -2.84
CA TYR A 116 11.73 -10.14 -3.98
C TYR A 116 11.00 -11.45 -4.28
N THR A 117 10.51 -12.14 -3.26
CA THR A 117 9.81 -13.43 -3.43
C THR A 117 8.33 -13.24 -3.72
N GLY A 118 7.73 -12.14 -3.25
CA GLY A 118 6.28 -11.91 -3.38
C GLY A 118 5.44 -12.92 -2.60
N ARG A 119 6.05 -13.69 -1.68
CA ARG A 119 5.34 -14.70 -0.88
C ARG A 119 4.34 -14.04 0.06
N SER A 120 3.35 -14.82 0.47
CA SER A 120 2.43 -14.41 1.52
C SER A 120 3.07 -14.49 2.90
N VAL A 121 2.80 -13.50 3.74
CA VAL A 121 3.08 -13.52 5.19
C VAL A 121 1.76 -13.74 5.93
N GLY A 122 1.67 -14.82 6.70
CA GLY A 122 0.49 -15.18 7.49
C GLY A 122 0.44 -14.52 8.86
N ALA A 123 -0.64 -14.77 9.61
CA ALA A 123 -0.90 -14.17 10.93
C ALA A 123 0.28 -14.36 11.92
N GLU A 124 0.67 -15.61 12.18
CA GLU A 124 1.72 -15.96 13.15
C GLU A 124 3.04 -15.26 12.83
N GLU A 125 3.50 -15.38 11.58
CA GLU A 125 4.73 -14.75 11.14
C GLU A 125 4.62 -13.22 11.23
N SER A 126 3.49 -12.64 10.79
CA SER A 126 3.30 -11.19 10.80
C SER A 126 3.46 -10.60 12.21
N VAL A 127 2.96 -11.28 13.23
CA VAL A 127 3.13 -10.88 14.63
C VAL A 127 4.59 -11.06 15.06
N LYS A 128 5.18 -12.23 14.77
CA LYS A 128 6.56 -12.57 15.15
C LYS A 128 7.61 -11.59 14.61
N ILE A 129 7.40 -11.07 13.40
CA ILE A 129 8.35 -10.15 12.74
C ILE A 129 8.06 -8.68 13.00
N GLY A 130 6.99 -8.34 13.74
CA GLY A 130 6.58 -6.97 14.02
C GLY A 130 5.76 -6.29 12.91
N LEU A 131 5.28 -7.06 11.92
CA LEU A 131 4.38 -6.54 10.90
C LEU A 131 2.99 -6.28 11.48
N ALA A 132 2.49 -7.14 12.35
CA ALA A 132 1.23 -6.97 13.08
C ALA A 132 1.49 -6.90 14.58
N LEU A 133 0.60 -6.21 15.32
CA LEU A 133 0.71 -6.11 16.77
C LEU A 133 0.27 -7.41 17.45
N ARG A 134 -0.86 -7.96 17.03
CA ARG A 134 -1.42 -9.22 17.53
C ARG A 134 -2.43 -9.81 16.54
N SER A 135 -2.65 -11.11 16.68
CA SER A 135 -3.77 -11.82 16.04
C SER A 135 -4.91 -11.97 17.05
N VAL A 136 -6.16 -11.88 16.58
CA VAL A 136 -7.38 -12.17 17.36
C VAL A 136 -8.29 -13.09 16.56
N GLU A 137 -9.29 -13.70 17.20
CA GLU A 137 -10.32 -14.47 16.49
C GLU A 137 -11.10 -13.57 15.52
N ALA A 138 -11.59 -14.14 14.42
CA ALA A 138 -12.25 -13.36 13.37
C ALA A 138 -13.53 -12.65 13.85
N ILE A 139 -14.19 -13.16 14.90
CA ILE A 139 -15.38 -12.54 15.50
C ILE A 139 -15.04 -11.33 16.38
N ASP A 140 -13.77 -11.21 16.80
CA ASP A 140 -13.26 -10.14 17.64
C ASP A 140 -12.55 -9.04 16.83
N LEU A 141 -12.58 -9.15 15.49
CA LEU A 141 -12.11 -8.14 14.54
C LEU A 141 -13.26 -7.23 14.10
#